data_AF-A0A2V5RJ93-F1
#
_entry.id   AF-A0A2V5RJ93-F1
#
_cell.length_a   1.000
_cell.length_b   1.000
_cell.length_c   1.000
_cell.angle_alpha   90.00
_cell.angle_beta   90.00
_cell.angle_gamma   90.00
#
_symmetry.space_group_name_H-M   'P 1'
#
loop_
_entity.id
_entity.type
_entity.pdbx_description
1 polymer ?
#
loop_
_entity_poly.entity_id
_entity_poly.type
_entity_poly.pdbx_seq_one_letter_code
_entity_poly.pdbx_strand_id
1 'polypeptide(L)'
;MRKTWKIWGLCLAAVSIVTMQAGKDTSVTAAQVNGTWQTTGGEIKIWALGHQRLQIEFSGVYEYKTSQGPSANTGEGSGIATIEGDTATFKPEGAEEECRITLRFTGNKLVVTQTGICGFGHNVTAAGTYKRISAKKPKFDAE
;
A
#
# COMPACT_ATOMS: atom_id res chain seq x y z
N MET A 1 25.74 -71.02 38.37
CA MET A 1 24.85 -69.83 38.40
C MET A 1 25.72 -68.58 38.45
N ARG A 2 25.59 -67.67 37.46
CA ARG A 2 25.86 -66.22 37.50
C ARG A 2 25.73 -65.69 36.07
N LYS A 3 24.57 -65.10 35.75
CA LYS A 3 24.29 -64.38 34.50
C LYS A 3 24.88 -62.98 34.62
N THR A 4 25.77 -62.59 33.72
CA THR A 4 26.19 -61.20 33.56
C THR A 4 25.45 -60.60 32.36
N TRP A 5 24.52 -59.68 32.63
CA TRP A 5 23.73 -58.97 31.63
C TRP A 5 24.52 -57.74 31.14
N LYS A 6 24.90 -57.73 29.86
CA LYS A 6 25.41 -56.53 29.18
C LYS A 6 24.23 -55.61 28.88
N ILE A 7 24.15 -54.46 29.55
CA ILE A 7 23.19 -53.40 29.25
C ILE A 7 23.82 -52.52 28.16
N TRP A 8 23.28 -52.60 26.94
CA TRP A 8 23.55 -51.61 25.90
C TRP A 8 22.71 -50.36 26.18
N GLY A 9 23.38 -49.25 26.46
CA GLY A 9 22.74 -47.93 26.59
C GLY A 9 22.36 -47.41 25.21
N LEU A 10 21.06 -47.28 24.97
CA LEU A 10 20.50 -46.61 23.79
C LEU A 10 20.52 -45.09 24.07
N CYS A 11 21.40 -44.34 23.42
CA CYS A 11 21.33 -42.88 23.39
C CYS A 11 20.13 -42.45 22.52
N LEU A 12 19.00 -42.13 23.15
CA LEU A 12 17.89 -41.45 22.51
C LEU A 12 18.24 -39.96 22.39
N ALA A 13 18.75 -39.56 21.21
CA ALA A 13 18.87 -38.15 20.87
C ALA A 13 17.46 -37.59 20.63
N ALA A 14 16.98 -36.76 21.56
CA ALA A 14 15.76 -35.98 21.39
C ALA A 14 15.99 -34.95 20.27
N VAL A 15 15.45 -35.24 19.07
CA VAL A 15 15.41 -34.28 17.97
C VAL A 15 14.27 -33.32 18.24
N SER A 16 14.58 -32.12 18.74
CA SER A 16 13.60 -31.04 18.83
C SER A 16 13.19 -30.61 17.41
N ILE A 17 11.99 -30.98 17.01
CA ILE A 17 11.38 -30.49 15.77
C ILE A 17 11.02 -29.02 16.02
N VAL A 18 11.87 -28.10 15.59
CA VAL A 18 11.51 -26.69 15.52
C VAL A 18 10.50 -26.56 14.38
N THR A 19 9.21 -26.54 14.72
CA THR A 19 8.16 -26.12 13.80
C THR A 19 8.39 -24.64 13.48
N MET A 20 9.01 -24.35 12.34
CA MET A 20 8.98 -23.00 11.78
C MET A 20 7.52 -22.70 11.43
N GLN A 21 6.84 -21.89 12.25
CA GLN A 21 5.61 -21.25 11.81
C GLN A 21 5.99 -20.40 10.60
N ALA A 22 5.62 -20.86 9.41
CA ALA A 22 5.59 -20.01 8.23
C ALA A 22 4.77 -18.77 8.61
N GLY A 23 5.45 -17.63 8.74
CA GLY A 23 4.80 -16.35 8.92
C GLY A 23 3.71 -16.27 7.86
N LYS A 24 2.48 -16.08 8.30
CA LYS A 24 1.32 -15.95 7.42
C LYS A 24 1.67 -14.88 6.40
N ASP A 25 1.99 -15.28 5.17
CA ASP A 25 2.36 -14.35 4.11
C ASP A 25 1.25 -13.31 4.03
N THR A 26 1.53 -12.11 4.52
CA THR A 26 0.69 -10.93 4.37
C THR A 26 0.81 -10.42 2.93
N SER A 27 0.75 -11.35 1.98
CA SER A 27 0.76 -11.08 0.56
C SER A 27 -0.51 -10.32 0.24
N VAL A 28 -0.33 -9.09 -0.22
CA VAL A 28 -1.43 -8.28 -0.71
C VAL A 28 -1.87 -8.89 -2.03
N THR A 29 -3.14 -9.27 -2.12
CA THR A 29 -3.66 -9.76 -3.40
C THR A 29 -3.91 -8.59 -4.34
N ALA A 30 -3.55 -8.76 -5.62
CA ALA A 30 -3.83 -7.77 -6.65
C ALA A 30 -5.34 -7.40 -6.68
N ALA A 31 -6.22 -8.36 -6.40
CA ALA A 31 -7.68 -8.15 -6.33
C ALA A 31 -8.12 -7.18 -5.22
N GLN A 32 -7.35 -7.03 -4.14
CA GLN A 32 -7.63 -6.10 -3.06
C GLN A 32 -7.30 -4.66 -3.43
N VAL A 33 -6.20 -4.44 -4.16
CA VAL A 33 -5.62 -3.09 -4.32
C VAL A 33 -5.83 -2.48 -5.70
N ASN A 34 -5.90 -3.31 -6.74
CA ASN A 34 -5.96 -2.84 -8.12
C ASN A 34 -7.25 -2.05 -8.38
N GLY A 35 -7.11 -0.97 -9.15
CA GLY A 35 -8.24 -0.24 -9.67
C GLY A 35 -8.09 1.27 -9.59
N THR A 36 -9.23 1.92 -9.80
CA THR A 36 -9.39 3.37 -9.67
C THR A 36 -10.22 3.65 -8.43
N TRP A 37 -9.70 4.51 -7.58
CA TRP A 37 -10.27 4.93 -6.30
C TRP A 37 -10.59 6.41 -6.38
N GLN A 38 -11.79 6.81 -5.98
CA GLN A 38 -12.27 8.18 -6.17
C GLN A 38 -12.89 8.76 -4.91
N THR A 39 -12.65 10.05 -4.70
CA THR A 39 -13.35 10.94 -3.77
C THR A 39 -13.88 12.17 -4.55
N THR A 40 -14.60 13.07 -3.89
CA THR A 40 -15.15 14.28 -4.53
C THR A 40 -14.09 15.16 -5.20
N GLY A 41 -12.89 15.26 -4.60
CA GLY A 41 -11.80 16.12 -5.08
C GLY A 41 -10.54 15.37 -5.47
N GLY A 42 -10.61 14.06 -5.74
CA GLY A 42 -9.40 13.31 -6.10
C GLY A 42 -9.63 11.91 -6.63
N GLU A 43 -8.66 11.44 -7.39
CA GLU A 43 -8.59 10.10 -7.96
C GLU A 43 -7.21 9.49 -7.66
N ILE A 44 -7.19 8.21 -7.32
CA ILE A 44 -5.98 7.42 -7.19
C ILE A 44 -6.12 6.17 -8.06
N LYS A 45 -5.20 6.00 -9.01
CA LYS A 45 -5.06 4.79 -9.82
C LYS A 45 -3.99 3.90 -9.21
N ILE A 46 -4.28 2.61 -9.03
CA ILE A 46 -3.37 1.66 -8.39
C ILE A 46 -3.28 0.39 -9.21
N TRP A 47 -2.06 -0.09 -9.45
CA TRP A 47 -1.82 -1.39 -10.08
C TRP A 47 -0.65 -2.13 -9.43
N ALA A 48 -0.91 -3.36 -8.98
CA ALA A 48 0.11 -4.23 -8.41
C ALA A 48 1.09 -4.71 -9.48
N LEU A 49 2.38 -4.57 -9.20
CA LEU A 49 3.48 -5.00 -10.07
C LEU A 49 4.09 -6.35 -9.62
N GLY A 50 3.64 -6.88 -8.48
CA GLY A 50 4.29 -8.01 -7.80
C GLY A 50 5.37 -7.54 -6.83
N HIS A 51 5.95 -8.48 -6.07
CA HIS A 51 7.01 -8.21 -5.09
C HIS A 51 6.73 -7.02 -4.16
N GLN A 52 5.49 -6.89 -3.67
CA GLN A 52 5.07 -5.82 -2.77
C GLN A 52 5.24 -4.39 -3.35
N ARG A 53 5.20 -4.26 -4.68
CA ARG A 53 5.27 -2.97 -5.39
C ARG A 53 3.96 -2.64 -6.08
N LEU A 54 3.56 -1.38 -5.99
CA LEU A 54 2.40 -0.83 -6.68
C LEU A 54 2.84 0.35 -7.55
N GLN A 55 2.33 0.43 -8.78
CA GLN A 55 2.32 1.67 -9.55
C GLN A 55 1.13 2.51 -9.11
N ILE A 56 1.36 3.78 -8.83
CA ILE A 56 0.36 4.72 -8.33
C ILE A 56 0.39 6.02 -9.13
N GLU A 57 -0.79 6.54 -9.43
CA GLU A 57 -1.02 7.93 -9.86
C GLU A 57 -2.11 8.54 -8.98
N PHE A 58 -1.90 9.79 -8.59
CA PHE A 58 -2.84 10.65 -7.90
C PHE A 58 -3.14 11.86 -8.77
N SER A 59 -4.41 12.25 -8.85
CA SER A 59 -4.85 13.57 -9.30
C SER A 59 -5.82 14.16 -8.29
N GLY A 60 -5.65 15.44 -7.99
CA GLY A 60 -6.41 16.17 -6.99
C GLY A 60 -6.90 17.51 -7.50
N VAL A 61 -8.09 17.91 -7.05
CA VAL A 61 -8.71 19.19 -7.37
C VAL A 61 -9.23 19.82 -6.09
N TYR A 62 -8.83 21.07 -5.86
CA TYR A 62 -9.38 21.92 -4.82
C TYR A 62 -10.14 23.09 -5.47
N GLU A 63 -11.47 22.99 -5.49
CA GLU A 63 -12.34 24.03 -6.02
C GLU A 63 -12.60 25.13 -4.98
N TYR A 64 -12.63 26.38 -5.42
CA TYR A 64 -12.92 27.55 -4.58
C TYR A 64 -13.60 28.65 -5.40
N LYS A 65 -14.10 29.68 -4.71
CA LYS A 65 -14.76 30.83 -5.33
C LYS A 65 -13.89 32.07 -5.26
N THR A 66 -13.91 32.85 -6.33
CA THR A 66 -13.27 34.17 -6.42
C THR A 66 -14.31 35.23 -6.79
N SER A 67 -13.93 36.50 -6.77
CA SER A 67 -14.77 37.60 -7.27
C SER A 67 -15.10 37.49 -8.76
N GLN A 68 -14.32 36.73 -9.54
CA GLN A 68 -14.54 36.49 -10.97
C GLN A 68 -15.28 35.18 -11.27
N GLY A 69 -15.62 34.39 -10.24
CA GLY A 69 -16.34 33.12 -10.38
C GLY A 69 -15.60 31.92 -9.75
N PRO A 70 -16.08 30.69 -9.99
CA PRO A 70 -15.42 29.47 -9.55
C PRO A 70 -14.02 29.34 -10.15
N SER A 71 -13.09 28.81 -9.36
CA SER A 71 -11.72 28.48 -9.76
C SER A 71 -11.30 27.18 -9.09
N ALA A 72 -10.17 26.61 -9.50
CA ALA A 72 -9.65 25.39 -8.92
C ALA A 72 -8.12 25.36 -8.95
N ASN A 73 -7.53 24.81 -7.89
CA ASN A 73 -6.15 24.37 -7.89
C ASN A 73 -6.13 22.88 -8.19
N THR A 74 -5.19 22.46 -9.01
CA THR A 74 -5.00 21.05 -9.37
C THR A 74 -3.60 20.61 -8.99
N GLY A 75 -3.45 19.32 -8.71
CA GLY A 75 -2.17 18.73 -8.38
C GLY A 75 -2.15 17.24 -8.73
N GLU A 76 -0.99 16.77 -9.14
CA GLU A 76 -0.80 15.40 -9.60
C GLU A 76 0.46 14.82 -8.95
N GLY A 77 0.54 13.49 -8.92
CA GLY A 77 1.74 12.80 -8.48
C GLY A 77 1.71 11.34 -8.86
N SER A 78 2.84 10.82 -9.32
CA SER A 78 2.98 9.43 -9.75
C SER A 78 4.18 8.77 -9.08
N GLY A 79 4.25 7.44 -9.13
CA GLY A 79 5.44 6.71 -8.74
C GLY A 79 5.17 5.29 -8.27
N ILE A 80 6.18 4.72 -7.63
CA ILE A 80 6.15 3.36 -7.08
C ILE A 80 5.97 3.42 -5.57
N ALA A 81 4.95 2.71 -5.08
CA ALA A 81 4.73 2.50 -3.65
C ALA A 81 5.16 1.08 -3.23
N THR A 82 5.56 0.96 -1.98
CA THR A 82 5.78 -0.34 -1.32
C THR A 82 4.58 -0.66 -0.44
N ILE A 83 4.16 -1.92 -0.39
CA ILE A 83 3.00 -2.36 0.39
C ILE A 83 3.32 -3.50 1.34
N GLU A 84 2.82 -3.40 2.57
CA GLU A 84 2.87 -4.46 3.58
C GLU A 84 1.47 -4.67 4.16
N GLY A 85 0.94 -5.90 4.08
CA GLY A 85 -0.39 -6.22 4.58
C GLY A 85 -1.52 -5.45 3.88
N ASP A 86 -2.16 -4.52 4.58
CA ASP A 86 -3.24 -3.69 4.02
C ASP A 86 -2.83 -2.24 3.78
N THR A 87 -1.53 -1.93 3.90
CA THR A 87 -1.05 -0.55 3.96
C THR A 87 0.12 -0.33 3.00
N ALA A 88 -0.06 0.57 2.04
CA ALA A 88 1.01 1.03 1.16
C ALA A 88 1.55 2.39 1.60
N THR A 89 2.86 2.59 1.42
CA THR A 89 3.53 3.87 1.58
C THR A 89 3.97 4.37 0.22
N PHE A 90 3.56 5.59 -0.11
CA PHE A 90 3.79 6.25 -1.37
C PHE A 90 4.43 7.63 -1.12
N LYS A 91 5.46 7.96 -1.89
CA LYS A 91 5.98 9.32 -2.06
C LYS A 91 5.96 9.59 -3.56
N PRO A 92 5.27 10.64 -4.04
CA PRO A 92 5.32 11.01 -5.45
C PRO A 92 6.76 11.26 -5.90
N GLU A 93 7.07 10.91 -7.14
CA GLU A 93 8.35 11.26 -7.75
C GLU A 93 8.52 12.79 -7.75
N GLY A 94 9.73 13.26 -7.42
CA GLY A 94 10.02 14.69 -7.30
C GLY A 94 9.46 15.40 -6.06
N ALA A 95 8.70 14.71 -5.18
CA ALA A 95 8.25 15.31 -3.93
C ALA A 95 9.38 15.39 -2.89
N GLU A 96 9.26 16.38 -2.00
CA GLU A 96 10.17 16.62 -0.87
C GLU A 96 10.30 15.38 0.03
N GLU A 97 11.43 15.26 0.73
CA GLU A 97 11.74 14.06 1.53
C GLU A 97 10.75 13.81 2.68
N GLU A 98 10.17 14.87 3.24
CA GLU A 98 9.14 14.74 4.28
C GLU A 98 7.77 14.28 3.74
N CYS A 99 7.55 14.31 2.42
CA CYS A 99 6.28 13.88 1.85
C CYS A 99 6.09 12.38 2.05
N ARG A 100 4.95 12.03 2.65
CA ARG A 100 4.51 10.65 2.79
C ARG A 100 3.01 10.56 2.67
N ILE A 101 2.57 9.65 1.81
CA ILE A 101 1.17 9.29 1.61
C ILE A 101 1.00 7.83 2.04
N THR A 102 0.13 7.59 2.99
CA THR A 102 -0.19 6.24 3.47
C THR A 102 -1.56 5.85 2.98
N LEU A 103 -1.63 4.67 2.36
CA LEU A 103 -2.79 4.14 1.65
C LEU A 103 -3.25 2.88 2.36
N ARG A 104 -4.34 2.96 3.12
CA ARG A 104 -4.88 1.81 3.87
C ARG A 104 -6.13 1.24 3.22
N PHE A 105 -6.04 -0.01 2.77
CA PHE A 105 -7.10 -0.72 2.07
C PHE A 105 -8.07 -1.38 3.06
N THR A 106 -9.36 -1.08 2.93
CA THR A 106 -10.43 -1.61 3.80
C THR A 106 -11.62 -2.08 2.95
N GLY A 107 -11.40 -3.15 2.19
CA GLY A 107 -12.39 -3.66 1.22
C GLY A 107 -12.54 -2.71 0.02
N ASN A 108 -13.74 -2.16 -0.20
CA ASN A 108 -14.00 -1.19 -1.28
C ASN A 108 -13.72 0.28 -0.87
N LYS A 109 -13.07 0.50 0.28
CA LYS A 109 -12.63 1.81 0.75
C LYS A 109 -11.10 1.88 0.83
N LEU A 110 -10.56 3.03 0.49
CA LEU A 110 -9.15 3.36 0.63
C LEU A 110 -9.04 4.60 1.52
N VAL A 111 -8.46 4.44 2.70
CA VAL A 111 -8.22 5.54 3.64
C VAL A 111 -6.81 6.06 3.40
N VAL A 112 -6.71 7.33 3.04
CA VAL A 112 -5.46 7.99 2.66
C VAL A 112 -5.12 9.06 3.67
N THR A 113 -3.90 9.00 4.21
CA THR A 113 -3.31 10.08 5.00
C THR A 113 -2.12 10.67 4.26
N GLN A 114 -1.91 11.96 4.46
CA GLN A 114 -0.77 12.69 3.91
C GLN A 114 -0.05 13.41 5.04
N THR A 115 1.27 13.33 5.05
CA THR A 115 2.15 14.09 5.94
C THR A 115 3.24 14.75 5.12
N GLY A 116 3.66 15.95 5.52
CA GLY A 116 4.65 16.73 4.79
C GLY A 116 4.10 17.46 3.56
N ILE A 117 4.99 18.15 2.86
CA ILE A 117 4.68 18.93 1.65
C ILE A 117 4.92 18.05 0.43
N CYS A 118 3.84 17.69 -0.27
CA CYS A 118 3.89 16.76 -1.40
C CYS A 118 3.87 17.42 -2.78
N GLY A 119 4.01 18.75 -2.86
CA GLY A 119 4.14 19.46 -4.14
C GLY A 119 2.86 19.60 -4.98
N PHE A 120 1.69 19.20 -4.47
CA PHE A 120 0.42 19.22 -5.24
C PHE A 120 -0.17 20.62 -5.48
N GLY A 121 0.48 21.68 -5.01
CA GLY A 121 -0.07 23.04 -5.07
C GLY A 121 -1.00 23.38 -3.90
N HIS A 122 -1.45 24.63 -3.87
CA HIS A 122 -2.13 25.21 -2.70
C HIS A 122 -3.47 24.49 -2.42
N ASN A 123 -3.61 23.97 -1.19
CA ASN A 123 -4.79 23.26 -0.68
C ASN A 123 -5.17 21.96 -1.40
N VAL A 124 -4.34 21.47 -2.34
CA VAL A 124 -4.54 20.15 -2.93
C VAL A 124 -3.91 19.10 -2.01
N THR A 125 -4.68 18.08 -1.67
CA THR A 125 -4.25 17.00 -0.76
C THR A 125 -4.75 15.66 -1.25
N ALA A 126 -3.91 14.64 -1.10
CA ALA A 126 -4.30 13.25 -1.34
C ALA A 126 -5.11 12.67 -0.16
N ALA A 127 -5.09 13.32 1.01
CA ALA A 127 -5.76 12.81 2.21
C ALA A 127 -7.29 12.72 2.01
N GLY A 128 -7.88 11.62 2.45
CA GLY A 128 -9.31 11.40 2.32
C GLY A 128 -9.72 9.93 2.41
N THR A 129 -11.01 9.66 2.25
CA THR A 129 -11.53 8.29 2.09
C THR A 129 -12.09 8.13 0.70
N TYR A 130 -11.48 7.25 -0.09
CA TYR A 130 -11.82 7.00 -1.47
C TYR A 130 -12.67 5.74 -1.57
N LYS A 131 -13.56 5.70 -2.56
CA LYS A 131 -14.33 4.50 -2.92
C LYS A 131 -13.74 3.91 -4.19
N ARG A 132 -13.64 2.58 -4.25
CA ARG A 132 -13.26 1.90 -5.50
C ARG A 132 -14.39 2.03 -6.51
N ILE A 133 -14.11 2.65 -7.65
CA ILE A 133 -15.08 2.80 -8.76
C ILE A 133 -14.84 1.79 -9.89
N SER A 134 -13.63 1.21 -9.95
CA SER A 134 -13.27 0.19 -10.92
C SER A 134 -12.16 -0.69 -10.35
N ALA A 135 -12.19 -2.00 -10.64
CA ALA A 135 -11.10 -2.94 -10.35
C ALA A 135 -10.26 -3.29 -11.61
N LYS A 136 -10.61 -2.72 -12.76
CA LYS A 136 -9.89 -2.94 -14.02
C LYS A 136 -8.52 -2.26 -13.96
N LYS A 137 -7.58 -2.72 -14.80
CA LYS A 137 -6.29 -2.03 -14.98
C LYS A 137 -6.53 -0.58 -15.40
N PRO A 138 -6.11 0.42 -14.60
CA PRO A 138 -6.22 1.81 -14.98
C PRO A 138 -5.35 2.12 -16.19
N LYS A 139 -5.71 3.16 -16.92
CA LYS A 139 -4.78 3.80 -17.87
C LYS A 139 -3.91 4.76 -17.06
N PHE A 140 -2.62 4.48 -17.05
CA PHE A 140 -1.62 5.37 -16.50
C PHE A 140 -1.20 6.32 -17.60
N ASP A 141 -1.14 7.60 -17.27
CA ASP A 141 -0.71 8.63 -18.20
C ASP A 141 0.82 8.61 -18.13
N ALA A 142 1.43 7.78 -18.97
CA ALA A 142 2.88 7.72 -19.08
C ALA A 142 3.37 9.04 -19.70
N GLU A 143 4.25 9.74 -19.00
CA GLU A 143 5.14 10.72 -19.62
C GLU A 143 6.15 10.03 -20.55
#